data_AF-A0A1H2A1K1-F1
#
_entry.id   AF-A0A1H2A1K1-F1
#
_cell.length_a   1.000
_cell.length_b   1.000
_cell.length_c   1.000
_cell.angle_alpha   90.00
_cell.angle_beta   90.00
_cell.angle_gamma   90.00
#
_symmetry.space_group_name_H-M   'P 1'
#
loop_
_entity.id
_entity.type
_entity.pdbx_description
1 polymer ?
#
loop_
_entity_poly.entity_id
_entity_poly.type
_entity_poly.pdbx_seq_one_letter_code
_entity_poly.pdbx_strand_id
1 'polypeptide(L)'
;MIAEYASRAGDDGIVFDAIRVRLIEIGEAVKDLDPSLIASEPDIPWAEIARMRDQLAHRYFDTSHAIVSATARDDIPRLAAAVERLLERM
;
A
#
# COMPACT_ATOMS: atom_id res chain seq x y z
N MET A 1 9.02 1.52 -21.39
CA MET A 1 8.77 0.51 -22.47
C MET A 1 9.17 -0.87 -21.92
N ILE A 2 8.53 -2.00 -22.28
CA ILE A 2 8.88 -3.33 -21.71
C ILE A 2 10.39 -3.66 -21.84
N ALA A 3 11.03 -3.20 -22.92
CA ALA A 3 12.47 -3.34 -23.14
C ALA A 3 13.36 -2.63 -22.09
N GLU A 4 12.83 -1.60 -21.43
CA GLU A 4 13.52 -0.81 -20.39
C GLU A 4 13.59 -1.56 -19.05
N TYR A 5 12.69 -2.53 -18.81
CA TYR A 5 12.78 -3.41 -17.65
C TYR A 5 13.92 -4.42 -17.78
N ALA A 6 14.18 -4.91 -19.00
CA ALA A 6 15.22 -5.89 -19.25
C ALA A 6 16.64 -5.31 -19.09
N SER A 7 16.80 -3.98 -19.20
CA SER A 7 18.09 -3.29 -19.05
C SER A 7 18.33 -2.71 -17.65
N ARG A 8 17.30 -2.66 -16.78
CA ARG A 8 17.39 -2.12 -15.42
C ARG A 8 17.80 -3.20 -14.42
N ALA A 9 19.06 -3.55 -14.36
CA ALA A 9 19.60 -4.35 -13.27
C ALA A 9 19.93 -3.44 -12.07
N GLY A 10 18.96 -3.23 -11.17
CA GLY A 10 19.12 -2.48 -9.92
C GLY A 10 19.19 -0.96 -10.13
N ASP A 11 18.27 -0.22 -9.50
CA ASP A 11 18.63 0.96 -8.72
C ASP A 11 17.36 1.51 -8.04
N ASP A 12 16.40 2.06 -8.77
CA ASP A 12 15.20 2.67 -8.13
C ASP A 12 13.85 2.22 -8.71
N GLY A 13 13.76 2.00 -10.03
CA GLY A 13 12.49 1.65 -10.68
C GLY A 13 11.92 0.31 -10.23
N ILE A 14 12.76 -0.72 -10.12
CA ILE A 14 12.35 -2.04 -9.64
C ILE A 14 11.89 -1.98 -8.18
N VAL A 15 12.58 -1.19 -7.34
CA VAL A 15 12.21 -1.01 -5.92
C VAL A 15 10.85 -0.35 -5.83
N PHE A 16 10.62 0.70 -6.63
CA PHE A 16 9.32 1.35 -6.69
C PHE A 16 8.20 0.43 -7.15
N ASP A 17 8.44 -0.38 -8.19
CA ASP A 17 7.43 -1.33 -8.66
C ASP A 17 7.11 -2.37 -7.59
N ALA A 18 8.13 -2.87 -6.89
CA ALA A 18 7.94 -3.80 -5.79
C ALA A 18 7.11 -3.16 -4.67
N ILE A 19 7.44 -1.94 -4.24
CA ILE A 19 6.68 -1.18 -3.25
C ILE A 19 5.23 -1.01 -3.71
N ARG A 20 5.02 -0.56 -4.95
CA ARG A 20 3.69 -0.34 -5.52
C ARG A 20 2.86 -1.63 -5.50
N VAL A 21 3.44 -2.76 -5.89
CA VAL A 21 2.74 -4.06 -5.87
C VAL A 21 2.37 -4.44 -4.43
N ARG A 22 3.26 -4.23 -3.45
CA ARG A 22 2.94 -4.48 -2.04
C ARG A 22 1.81 -3.58 -1.54
N LEU A 23 1.77 -2.30 -1.91
CA LEU A 23 0.67 -1.39 -1.54
C LEU A 23 -0.67 -1.82 -2.17
N ILE A 24 -0.66 -2.34 -3.39
CA ILE A 24 -1.85 -2.93 -4.04
C ILE A 24 -2.36 -4.13 -3.24
N GLU A 25 -1.47 -5.06 -2.87
CA GLU A 25 -1.84 -6.24 -2.07
C GLU A 25 -2.39 -5.85 -0.69
N ILE A 26 -1.80 -4.86 -0.03
CA ILE A 26 -2.29 -4.33 1.25
C ILE A 26 -3.70 -3.75 1.10
N GLY A 27 -3.94 -2.95 0.05
CA GLY A 27 -5.27 -2.38 -0.21
C GLY A 27 -6.34 -3.47 -0.44
N GLU A 28 -5.99 -4.56 -1.11
CA GLU A 28 -6.89 -5.71 -1.30
C GLU A 28 -7.18 -6.42 0.01
N ALA A 29 -6.14 -6.70 0.81
CA ALA A 29 -6.33 -7.34 2.11
C ALA A 29 -7.23 -6.51 3.04
N VAL A 30 -7.06 -5.19 3.05
CA VAL A 30 -7.88 -4.27 3.85
C VAL A 30 -9.33 -4.25 3.40
N LYS A 31 -9.60 -4.38 2.10
CA LYS A 31 -10.97 -4.37 1.56
C LYS A 31 -11.82 -5.52 2.08
N ASP A 32 -11.20 -6.65 2.39
CA ASP A 32 -11.88 -7.87 2.86
C ASP A 32 -11.99 -7.95 4.40
N LEU A 33 -11.49 -6.95 5.13
CA LEU A 33 -11.61 -6.91 6.59
C LEU A 33 -13.05 -6.61 7.03
N ASP A 34 -13.50 -7.31 8.07
CA ASP A 34 -14.80 -7.05 8.69
C ASP A 34 -14.81 -5.64 9.32
N PRO A 35 -15.83 -4.79 9.04
CA PRO A 35 -15.93 -3.46 9.62
C PRO A 35 -15.89 -3.44 11.16
N SER A 36 -16.38 -4.50 11.82
CA SER A 36 -16.35 -4.62 13.28
C SER A 36 -14.95 -4.84 13.84
N LEU A 37 -14.06 -5.50 13.07
CA LEU A 37 -12.66 -5.70 13.45
C LEU A 37 -11.92 -4.36 13.50
N ILE A 38 -12.07 -3.57 12.43
CA ILE A 38 -11.36 -2.28 12.27
C ILE A 38 -11.99 -1.11 13.04
N ALA A 39 -13.21 -1.28 13.58
CA ALA A 39 -13.91 -0.25 14.36
C ALA A 39 -13.14 0.20 15.61
N SER A 40 -12.24 -0.64 16.13
CA SER A 40 -11.39 -0.31 17.29
C SER A 40 -10.16 0.55 16.94
N GLU A 41 -9.89 0.77 15.65
CA GLU A 41 -8.78 1.57 15.13
C GLU A 41 -9.31 2.68 14.18
N PRO A 42 -10.17 3.61 14.66
CA PRO A 42 -10.87 4.57 13.81
C PRO A 42 -9.97 5.64 13.19
N ASP A 43 -8.78 5.86 13.76
CA ASP A 43 -7.83 6.85 13.26
C ASP A 43 -7.11 6.40 11.98
N ILE A 44 -7.19 5.12 11.65
CA ILE A 44 -6.62 4.57 10.41
C ILE A 44 -7.62 4.77 9.27
N PRO A 45 -7.20 5.35 8.13
CA PRO A 45 -8.10 5.64 7.01
C PRO A 45 -8.36 4.38 6.17
N TRP A 46 -9.00 3.36 6.75
CA TRP A 46 -9.23 2.04 6.14
C TRP A 46 -9.86 2.10 4.75
N ALA A 47 -10.85 2.98 4.57
CA ALA A 47 -11.52 3.16 3.29
C ALA A 47 -10.59 3.72 2.20
N GLU A 48 -9.66 4.61 2.56
CA GLU A 48 -8.69 5.17 1.62
C GLU A 48 -7.63 4.12 1.26
N ILE A 49 -7.18 3.33 2.25
CA ILE A 49 -6.24 2.23 2.05
C ILE A 49 -6.84 1.18 1.11
N ALA A 50 -8.11 0.81 1.28
CA ALA A 50 -8.79 -0.11 0.36
C ALA A 50 -8.86 0.45 -1.08
N ARG A 51 -9.12 1.76 -1.23
CA ARG A 51 -9.21 2.43 -2.54
C ARG A 51 -7.85 2.67 -3.20
N MET A 52 -6.77 2.70 -2.41
CA MET A 52 -5.41 2.89 -2.91
C MET A 52 -5.06 1.85 -3.99
N ARG A 53 -5.50 0.60 -3.83
CA ARG A 53 -5.25 -0.44 -4.83
C ARG A 53 -5.81 -0.06 -6.20
N ASP A 54 -7.05 0.41 -6.28
CA ASP A 54 -7.66 0.74 -7.57
C ASP A 54 -6.95 1.94 -8.23
N GLN A 55 -6.52 2.92 -7.43
CA GLN A 55 -5.75 4.07 -7.90
C GLN A 55 -4.37 3.63 -8.42
N LEU A 56 -3.65 2.81 -7.65
CA LEU A 56 -2.33 2.32 -8.03
C LEU A 56 -2.41 1.36 -9.22
N ALA A 57 -3.45 0.54 -9.35
CA ALA A 57 -3.60 -0.40 -10.45
C ALA A 57 -3.93 0.31 -11.79
N HIS A 58 -4.85 1.28 -11.78
CA HIS A 58 -5.41 1.86 -13.01
C HIS A 58 -4.84 3.23 -13.41
N ARG A 59 -4.24 3.98 -12.47
CA ARG A 59 -3.69 5.33 -12.70
C ARG A 59 -2.20 5.43 -12.33
N TYR A 60 -1.47 4.33 -12.50
CA TYR A 60 -0.05 4.27 -12.10
C TYR A 60 0.85 5.26 -12.83
N PHE A 61 0.51 5.61 -14.08
CA PHE A 61 1.24 6.60 -14.88
C PHE A 61 1.11 8.03 -14.33
N ASP A 62 0.09 8.29 -13.51
CA ASP A 62 -0.24 9.62 -12.96
C ASP A 62 0.14 9.73 -11.47
N THR A 63 0.57 8.62 -10.85
CA THR A 63 0.93 8.59 -9.44
C THR A 63 2.42 8.84 -9.28
N SER A 64 2.77 9.94 -8.62
CA SER A 64 4.18 10.33 -8.41
C SER A 64 4.94 9.31 -7.59
N HIS A 65 6.17 9.01 -8.01
CA HIS A 65 7.15 8.18 -7.29
C HIS A 65 7.34 8.61 -5.84
N ALA A 66 7.26 9.93 -5.59
CA ALA A 66 7.35 10.52 -4.27
C ALA A 66 6.18 10.13 -3.37
N ILE A 67 4.95 10.04 -3.90
CA ILE A 67 3.75 9.70 -3.11
C ILE A 67 3.84 8.24 -2.67
N VAL A 68 4.11 7.31 -3.60
CA VAL A 68 4.26 5.89 -3.28
C VAL A 68 5.37 5.65 -2.26
N SER A 69 6.49 6.36 -2.43
CA SER A 69 7.64 6.25 -1.52
C SER A 69 7.32 6.83 -0.13
N ALA A 70 6.58 7.94 -0.06
CA ALA A 70 6.13 8.52 1.20
C ALA A 70 5.13 7.60 1.91
N THR A 71 4.12 7.09 1.20
CA THR A 71 3.16 6.14 1.77
C THR A 71 3.86 4.92 2.36
N ALA A 72 4.83 4.35 1.64
CA ALA A 72 5.60 3.20 2.14
C ALA A 72 6.43 3.51 3.40
N ARG A 73 6.95 4.74 3.53
CA ARG A 73 7.80 5.15 4.66
C ARG A 73 7.02 5.67 5.86
N ASP A 74 5.95 6.39 5.62
CA ASP A 74 5.27 7.20 6.62
C ASP A 74 3.93 6.58 7.04
N ASP A 75 3.14 6.08 6.09
CA ASP A 75 1.79 5.55 6.35
C ASP A 75 1.80 4.07 6.72
N ILE A 76 2.63 3.26 6.05
CA ILE A 76 2.66 1.81 6.27
C ILE A 76 3.10 1.42 7.69
N PRO A 77 4.11 2.07 8.33
CA PRO A 77 4.43 1.76 9.73
C PRO A 77 3.26 2.04 10.68
N ARG A 78 2.47 3.09 10.43
CA ARG A 78 1.27 3.40 11.22
C ARG A 78 0.19 2.34 11.06
N LEU A 79 -0.02 1.85 9.83
CA LEU A 79 -0.93 0.74 9.55
C LEU A 79 -0.45 -0.55 10.23
N ALA A 80 0.85 -0.88 10.13
CA ALA A 80 1.43 -2.07 10.75
C ALA A 80 1.21 -2.07 12.27
N ALA A 81 1.47 -0.95 12.94
CA ALA A 81 1.23 -0.82 14.38
C ALA A 81 -0.25 -1.00 14.76
N ALA A 82 -1.20 -0.56 13.91
CA ALA A 82 -2.62 -0.79 14.14
C ALA A 82 -2.99 -2.27 13.98
N VAL A 83 -2.44 -2.93 12.96
CA VAL A 83 -2.64 -4.38 12.76
C VAL A 83 -2.08 -5.18 13.95
N GLU A 84 -0.91 -4.84 14.46
CA GLU A 84 -0.35 -5.47 15.67
C GLU A 84 -1.30 -5.34 16.87
N ARG A 85 -1.83 -4.14 17.13
CA ARG A 85 -2.82 -3.93 18.21
C ARG A 85 -4.12 -4.70 17.99
N LEU A 86 -4.57 -4.87 16.75
CA LEU A 86 -5.74 -5.70 16.44
C LEU A 86 -5.47 -7.17 16.77
N LEU A 87 -4.29 -7.69 16.38
CA LEU A 87 -3.88 -9.07 16.64
C LEU A 87 -3.72 -9.36 18.14
N GLU A 88 -3.24 -8.40 18.93
CA GLU A 88 -3.13 -8.53 20.39
C GLU A 88 -4.48 -8.60 21.12
N ARG A 89 -5.56 -8.15 20.46
CA ARG A 89 -6.93 -8.13 21.03
C ARG A 89 -7.76 -9.36 20.65
N MET A 90 -7.24 -10.20 19.77
CA MET A 90 -7.86 -11.47 19.36
C MET A 90 -7.56 -12.57 20.37
#